data_AF-A0A2G9THR4-F1
#
_entry.id   AF-A0A2G9THR4-F1
#
_cell.length_a   1.000
_cell.length_b   1.000
_cell.length_c   1.000
_cell.angle_alpha   90.00
_cell.angle_beta   90.00
_cell.angle_gamma   90.00
#
_symmetry.space_group_name_H-M   'P 1'
#
loop_
_entity.id
_entity.type
_entity.pdbx_description
1 polymer ?
#
loop_
_entity_poly.entity_id
_entity_poly.type
_entity_poly.pdbx_seq_one_letter_code
_entity_poly.pdbx_strand_id
1 'polypeptide(L)'
;MIPTTELEARHGIPGCTYSIHKSSIEELDEGRPAGPPIQFARVGDRVLHQWHCNDKMFGVLINNCYVTDGFGKKADVIDDKGCPVDPILITGIRYSSDLQRAYAESS
;
A
#
# COMPACT_ATOMS: atom_id res chain seq x y z
N MET A 1 36.98 -13.44 28.61
CA MET A 1 36.12 -12.47 27.88
C MET A 1 35.42 -13.22 26.78
N ILE A 2 34.09 -13.31 26.81
CA ILE A 2 33.29 -13.87 25.72
C ILE A 2 33.07 -12.71 24.73
N PRO A 3 33.44 -12.86 23.45
CA PRO A 3 33.21 -11.80 22.47
C PRO A 3 31.71 -11.64 22.23
N THR A 4 31.22 -10.41 22.18
CA THR A 4 29.89 -10.10 21.69
C THR A 4 29.87 -10.38 20.18
N THR A 5 29.08 -11.36 19.76
CA THR A 5 28.81 -11.57 18.33
C THR A 5 27.65 -10.64 17.96
N GLU A 6 27.89 -9.64 17.11
CA GLU A 6 26.78 -8.94 16.46
C GLU A 6 26.01 -9.94 15.60
N LEU A 7 24.74 -10.15 15.92
CA LEU A 7 23.83 -10.87 15.05
C LEU A 7 23.51 -9.93 13.89
N GLU A 8 24.26 -10.05 12.79
CA GLU A 8 23.84 -9.44 11.53
C GLU A 8 22.43 -9.97 11.22
N ALA A 9 21.42 -9.11 11.27
CA ALA A 9 20.12 -9.40 10.71
C ALA A 9 20.30 -9.54 9.19
N ARG A 10 20.58 -10.77 8.73
CA ARG A 10 20.92 -11.10 7.33
C ARG A 10 19.73 -11.00 6.36
N HIS A 11 18.67 -10.31 6.74
CA HIS A 11 17.54 -10.09 5.85
C HIS A 11 17.47 -8.61 5.48
N GLY A 12 17.82 -8.31 4.24
CA GLY A 12 17.72 -6.97 3.70
C GLY A 12 16.27 -6.47 3.72
N ILE A 13 16.09 -5.15 3.73
CA ILE A 13 14.76 -4.55 3.63
C ILE A 13 14.10 -5.04 2.33
N PRO A 14 12.86 -5.56 2.38
CA PRO A 14 12.18 -6.02 1.18
C PRO A 14 11.98 -4.90 0.17
N GLY A 15 12.16 -5.25 -1.11
CA GLY A 15 11.72 -4.39 -2.21
C GLY A 15 10.20 -4.37 -2.26
N CYS A 16 9.60 -3.19 -2.11
CA CYS A 16 8.17 -2.97 -2.24
C CYS A 16 7.88 -2.08 -3.44
N THR A 17 6.77 -2.35 -4.13
CA THR A 17 6.27 -1.58 -5.26
C THR A 17 4.87 -1.06 -4.96
N TYR A 18 4.54 0.07 -5.60
CA TYR A 18 3.23 0.70 -5.53
C TYR A 18 2.68 0.87 -6.95
N SER A 19 1.41 0.52 -7.14
CA SER A 19 0.73 0.62 -8.43
C SER A 19 -0.76 0.94 -8.25
N ILE A 20 -1.34 1.58 -9.27
CA ILE A 20 -2.77 1.90 -9.32
C ILE A 20 -3.40 1.05 -10.41
N HIS A 21 -4.57 0.48 -10.16
CA HIS A 21 -5.24 -0.48 -11.03
C HIS A 21 -6.70 -0.08 -11.28
N LYS A 22 -7.21 -0.46 -12.45
CA LYS A 22 -8.65 -0.35 -12.78
C LYS A 22 -9.38 -1.63 -12.33
N SER A 23 -9.52 -1.78 -11.02
CA SER A 23 -10.23 -2.88 -10.34
C SER A 23 -10.82 -2.34 -9.04
N SER A 24 -11.64 -3.13 -8.34
CA SER A 24 -12.20 -2.76 -7.03
C SER A 24 -11.78 -3.73 -5.93
N ILE A 25 -12.01 -3.33 -4.68
CA ILE A 25 -11.81 -4.20 -3.52
C ILE A 25 -12.75 -5.43 -3.57
N GLU A 26 -13.97 -5.27 -4.09
CA GLU A 26 -14.94 -6.35 -4.22
C GLU A 26 -14.42 -7.46 -5.16
N GLU A 27 -13.73 -7.09 -6.25
CA GLU A 27 -13.14 -8.09 -7.15
C GLU A 27 -12.05 -8.90 -6.43
N LEU A 28 -11.26 -8.25 -5.56
CA LEU A 28 -10.25 -8.93 -4.75
C LEU A 28 -10.89 -9.90 -3.73
N ASP A 29 -12.02 -9.53 -3.13
CA ASP A 29 -12.77 -10.37 -2.20
C ASP A 29 -13.34 -11.62 -2.88
N GLU A 30 -13.72 -11.50 -4.14
CA GLU A 30 -14.11 -12.63 -4.99
C GLU A 30 -12.92 -13.49 -5.44
N GLY A 31 -11.70 -13.14 -5.05
CA GLY A 31 -10.46 -13.83 -5.41
C GLY A 31 -9.92 -13.48 -6.80
N ARG A 32 -10.45 -12.43 -7.44
CA ARG A 32 -9.88 -11.93 -8.70
C ARG A 32 -8.61 -11.13 -8.40
N PRO A 33 -7.55 -11.26 -9.21
CA PRO A 33 -6.36 -10.43 -9.04
C PRO A 33 -6.67 -8.97 -9.37
N ALA A 34 -5.84 -8.05 -8.87
CA ALA A 34 -5.87 -6.66 -9.30
C ALA A 34 -5.73 -6.58 -10.84
N GLY A 35 -6.46 -5.65 -11.45
CA GLY A 35 -6.47 -5.46 -12.90
C GLY A 35 -5.11 -5.01 -13.46
N PRO A 36 -5.01 -4.66 -14.75
CA PRO A 36 -3.80 -4.05 -15.28
C PRO A 36 -3.52 -2.69 -14.61
N PRO A 37 -2.24 -2.33 -14.37
CA PRO A 37 -1.90 -1.03 -13.82
C PRO A 37 -2.24 0.10 -14.80
N ILE A 38 -2.67 1.23 -14.26
CA ILE A 38 -3.02 2.45 -15.01
C ILE A 38 -2.09 3.60 -14.64
N GLN A 39 -1.88 4.50 -15.59
CA GLN A 39 -1.10 5.73 -15.39
C GLN A 39 -1.99 6.97 -15.26
N PHE A 40 -3.24 6.88 -15.72
CA PHE A 40 -4.16 8.01 -15.78
C PHE A 40 -5.54 7.57 -15.29
N ALA A 41 -6.18 8.43 -14.51
CA ALA A 41 -7.55 8.32 -14.06
C ALA A 41 -8.21 9.70 -14.13
N ARG A 42 -9.53 9.75 -14.20
CA ARG A 42 -10.31 11.00 -14.14
C ARG A 42 -10.96 11.12 -12.76
N VAL A 43 -11.29 12.35 -12.37
CA VAL A 43 -12.05 12.59 -11.14
C VAL A 43 -13.38 11.84 -11.21
N GLY A 44 -13.70 11.07 -10.15
CA GLY A 44 -14.85 10.18 -10.10
C GLY A 44 -14.60 8.77 -10.62
N ASP A 45 -13.47 8.49 -11.28
CA ASP A 45 -13.09 7.12 -11.60
C ASP A 45 -12.68 6.40 -10.31
N ARG A 46 -13.25 5.21 -10.07
CA ARG A 46 -12.82 4.34 -8.97
C ARG A 46 -11.52 3.64 -9.33
N VAL A 47 -10.51 3.75 -8.48
CA VAL A 47 -9.19 3.12 -8.70
C VAL A 47 -8.72 2.38 -7.46
N LEU A 48 -8.02 1.27 -7.68
CA LEU A 48 -7.43 0.45 -6.63
C LEU A 48 -5.93 0.76 -6.50
N HIS A 49 -5.54 1.24 -5.33
CA HIS A 49 -4.16 1.37 -4.89
C HIS A 49 -3.66 0.02 -4.37
N GLN A 50 -2.52 -0.44 -4.86
CA GLN A 50 -1.88 -1.66 -4.41
C GLN A 50 -0.43 -1.39 -4.00
N TRP A 51 -0.08 -1.78 -2.78
CA TRP A 51 1.30 -1.94 -2.34
C TRP A 51 1.64 -3.43 -2.33
N HIS A 52 2.78 -3.81 -2.89
CA HIS A 52 3.22 -5.19 -2.91
C HIS A 52 4.69 -5.29 -2.52
N CYS A 53 4.98 -6.09 -1.50
CA CYS A 53 6.34 -6.47 -1.14
C CYS A 53 6.57 -7.93 -1.54
N ASN A 54 7.79 -8.25 -1.97
CA ASN A 54 8.17 -9.64 -2.26
C ASN A 54 9.14 -10.12 -1.18
N ASP A 55 8.57 -10.61 -0.08
CA ASP A 55 9.32 -11.11 1.06
C ASP A 55 8.76 -12.46 1.56
N LYS A 56 9.56 -13.18 2.35
CA LYS A 56 9.15 -14.45 2.96
C LYS A 56 9.12 -14.39 4.49
N MET A 57 9.73 -13.37 5.09
CA MET A 57 9.84 -13.18 6.53
C MET A 57 9.05 -11.95 7.02
N PHE A 58 8.88 -10.95 6.17
CA PHE A 58 8.20 -9.69 6.51
C PHE A 58 6.89 -9.52 5.76
N GLY A 59 5.97 -8.75 6.36
CA GLY A 59 4.74 -8.28 5.72
C GLY A 59 4.75 -6.77 5.53
N VAL A 60 3.82 -6.27 4.72
CA VAL A 60 3.62 -4.84 4.49
C VAL A 60 2.66 -4.25 5.53
N LEU A 61 3.03 -3.08 6.07
CA LEU A 61 2.17 -2.26 6.90
C LEU A 61 2.22 -0.82 6.38
N ILE A 62 1.07 -0.25 6.03
CA ILE A 62 0.99 1.13 5.58
C ILE A 62 0.84 2.02 6.79
N ASN A 63 1.89 2.78 7.10
CA ASN A 63 1.90 3.69 8.24
C ASN A 63 1.18 5.01 7.94
N ASN A 64 1.49 5.64 6.80
CA ASN A 64 0.89 6.89 6.35
C ASN A 64 1.00 7.02 4.82
N CYS A 65 0.20 7.92 4.24
CA CYS A 65 0.23 8.22 2.81
C CYS A 65 -0.20 9.66 2.57
N TYR A 66 0.49 10.34 1.65
CA TYR A 66 0.18 11.70 1.26
C TYR A 66 0.22 11.84 -0.26
N VAL A 67 -0.58 12.77 -0.77
CA VAL A 67 -0.55 13.19 -2.16
C VAL A 67 0.16 14.54 -2.28
N THR A 68 0.80 14.77 -3.43
CA THR A 68 1.49 16.01 -3.75
C THR A 68 1.00 16.57 -5.07
N ASP A 69 0.91 17.89 -5.18
CA ASP A 69 0.63 18.56 -6.44
C ASP A 69 1.86 18.70 -7.35
N GLY A 70 3.04 18.28 -6.86
CA GLY A 70 4.33 18.46 -7.54
C GLY A 70 4.94 19.86 -7.39
N PHE A 71 4.21 20.80 -6.79
CA PHE A 71 4.62 22.20 -6.56
C PHE A 71 4.83 22.51 -5.06
N GLY A 72 4.86 21.48 -4.22
CA GLY A 72 5.21 21.57 -2.81
C GLY A 72 4.02 21.53 -1.85
N LYS A 73 2.78 21.52 -2.36
CA LYS A 73 1.61 21.27 -1.52
C LYS A 73 1.49 19.77 -1.26
N LYS A 74 1.24 19.42 -0.01
CA LYS A 74 1.01 18.04 0.44
C LYS A 74 -0.32 17.97 1.16
N ALA A 75 -1.01 16.85 0.98
CA ALA A 75 -2.21 16.53 1.74
C ALA A 75 -2.15 15.07 2.17
N ASP A 76 -2.33 14.82 3.46
CA ASP A 76 -2.39 13.46 3.99
C ASP A 76 -3.73 12.82 3.59
N VAL A 77 -3.65 11.58 3.11
CA VAL A 77 -4.83 10.76 2.77
C VAL A 77 -4.95 9.55 3.71
N ILE A 78 -3.82 9.10 4.25
CA ILE A 78 -3.74 8.12 5.34
C ILE A 78 -2.90 8.76 6.45
N ASP A 79 -3.44 8.83 7.67
CA ASP A 79 -2.78 9.42 8.85
C ASP A 79 -1.61 8.56 9.36
N ASP A 80 -0.99 8.98 10.46
CA ASP A 80 0.16 8.31 11.09
C ASP A 80 -0.18 6.97 11.79
N LYS A 81 -1.46 6.58 11.79
CA LYS A 81 -1.96 5.32 12.35
C LYS A 81 -2.48 4.38 11.26
N GLY A 82 -2.25 4.69 9.98
CA GLY A 82 -2.73 3.89 8.86
C GLY A 82 -4.23 4.03 8.61
N CYS A 83 -4.88 5.06 9.16
CA CYS A 83 -6.32 5.31 9.00
C CYS A 83 -6.59 6.35 7.90
N PRO A 84 -7.68 6.19 7.12
CA PRO A 84 -8.04 7.18 6.11
C PRO A 84 -8.45 8.49 6.77
N VAL A 85 -7.89 9.60 6.29
CA VAL A 85 -8.24 10.96 6.77
C VAL A 85 -9.66 11.33 6.36
N ASP A 86 -10.07 10.91 5.16
CA ASP A 86 -11.43 11.02 4.65
C ASP A 86 -11.89 9.67 4.06
N PRO A 87 -12.69 8.89 4.80
CA PRO A 87 -13.18 7.59 4.36
C PRO A 87 -14.07 7.63 3.11
N ILE A 88 -14.56 8.80 2.70
CA ILE A 88 -15.36 8.97 1.47
C ILE A 88 -14.44 9.00 0.25
N LEU A 89 -13.25 9.61 0.37
CA LEU A 89 -12.30 9.74 -0.74
C LEU A 89 -11.39 8.52 -0.88
N ILE A 90 -11.02 7.88 0.23
CA ILE A 90 -10.18 6.70 0.24
C ILE A 90 -10.64 5.72 1.30
N THR A 91 -10.73 4.44 0.95
CA THR A 91 -11.09 3.40 1.92
C THR A 91 -9.98 3.17 2.94
N GLY A 92 -10.32 2.48 4.04
CA GLY A 92 -9.31 1.93 4.93
C GLY A 92 -8.38 0.94 4.23
N ILE A 93 -7.13 0.83 4.70
CA ILE A 93 -6.15 -0.10 4.14
C ILE A 93 -6.56 -1.53 4.48
N ARG A 94 -6.65 -2.38 3.45
CA ARG A 94 -6.88 -3.83 3.58
C ARG A 94 -5.62 -4.59 3.25
N TYR A 95 -5.35 -5.66 3.99
CA TYR A 95 -4.16 -6.48 3.81
C TYR A 95 -4.53 -7.85 3.25
N SER A 96 -3.70 -8.38 2.36
CA SER A 96 -3.83 -9.77 1.91
C SER A 96 -3.54 -10.74 3.05
N SER A 97 -4.05 -11.96 2.95
CA SER A 97 -3.86 -13.00 3.97
C SER A 97 -2.40 -13.41 4.16
N ASP A 98 -1.57 -13.29 3.12
CA ASP A 98 -0.13 -13.53 3.15
C ASP A 98 0.68 -12.31 3.65
N LEU A 99 0.01 -11.20 3.95
CA LEU A 99 0.59 -9.91 4.35
C LEU A 99 1.59 -9.33 3.35
N GLN A 100 1.65 -9.85 2.11
CA GLN A 100 2.55 -9.34 1.06
C GLN A 100 1.94 -8.19 0.26
N ARG A 101 0.66 -7.90 0.44
CA ARG A 101 -0.07 -6.84 -0.26
C ARG A 101 -0.95 -6.03 0.67
N ALA A 102 -1.05 -4.75 0.37
CA ALA A 102 -2.01 -3.83 0.95
C ALA A 102 -2.81 -3.13 -0.16
N TYR A 103 -4.06 -2.80 0.14
CA TYR A 103 -5.03 -2.29 -0.81
C TYR A 103 -5.83 -1.13 -0.24
N ALA A 104 -6.14 -0.14 -1.09
CA ALA A 104 -7.14 0.89 -0.80
C ALA A 104 -7.84 1.30 -2.10
N GLU A 105 -9.10 1.69 -2.03
CA GLU A 105 -9.85 2.22 -3.18
C GLU A 105 -10.07 3.72 -3.00
N SER A 106 -9.96 4.48 -4.08
CA SER A 106 -10.31 5.91 -4.12
C SER A 106 -11.25 6.23 -5.28
N SER A 107 -12.04 7.31 -5.13
CA SER A 107 -13.06 7.75 -6.12
C SER A 107 -13.28 9.26 -6.13
#